data_AF-A0A965P9V0-F1
#
_entry.id   AF-A0A965P9V0-F1
#
_cell.length_a   1.000
_cell.length_b   1.000
_cell.length_c   1.000
_cell.angle_alpha   90.00
_cell.angle_beta   90.00
_cell.angle_gamma   90.00
#
_symmetry.space_group_name_H-M   'P 1'
#
loop_
_entity.id
_entity.type
_entity.pdbx_description
1 polymer ?
#
loop_
_entity_poly.entity_id
_entity_poly.type
_entity_poly.pdbx_seq_one_letter_code
_entity_poly.pdbx_strand_id
1 'polypeptide(L)'
;MKVLLDVSPWGITETMSYDHATGILTIQTTQNVAPILENNIDAQNQGFDRKGDIWPIASVPETVLYAWMGEYEAKTGRDIVSPYNDDDEWNAFVYARLDDSDYRKLRTGLFRIGR
;
A
#
# COMPACT_ATOMS: atom_id res chain seq x y z
N MET A 1 19.45 11.49 -16.59
CA MET A 1 18.52 12.65 -16.63
C MET A 1 17.23 12.23 -15.94
N LYS A 2 16.64 13.05 -15.05
CA LYS A 2 15.38 12.70 -14.35
C LYS A 2 14.23 13.47 -14.98
N VAL A 3 13.22 12.74 -15.47
CA VAL A 3 12.05 13.26 -16.16
C VAL A 3 10.83 12.95 -15.30
N LEU A 4 10.00 13.96 -15.07
CA LEU A 4 8.69 13.77 -14.44
C LEU A 4 7.76 13.15 -15.47
N LEU A 5 7.22 11.96 -15.19
CA LEU A 5 6.31 11.26 -16.09
C LEU A 5 4.87 11.74 -15.88
N ASP A 6 4.40 11.70 -14.63
CA ASP A 6 3.03 12.02 -14.31
C ASP A 6 2.89 12.58 -12.88
N VAL A 7 1.85 13.39 -12.69
CA VAL A 7 1.40 13.89 -11.38
C VAL A 7 -0.10 13.62 -11.29
N SER A 8 -0.47 12.64 -10.46
CA SER A 8 -1.87 12.34 -10.27
C SER A 8 -2.58 13.48 -9.51
N PRO A 9 -3.89 13.70 -9.74
CA PRO A 9 -4.70 14.64 -8.96
C PRO A 9 -4.63 14.42 -7.43
N TRP A 10 -4.21 13.23 -7.01
CA TRP A 10 -4.08 12.80 -5.62
C TRP A 10 -2.64 12.94 -5.09
N GLY A 11 -1.77 13.65 -5.80
CA GLY A 11 -0.41 13.98 -5.36
C GLY A 11 0.60 12.85 -5.50
N ILE A 12 0.31 11.83 -6.31
CA ILE A 12 1.28 10.78 -6.66
C ILE A 12 2.17 11.34 -7.76
N THR A 13 3.48 11.31 -7.56
CA THR A 13 4.49 11.79 -8.52
C THR A 13 5.28 10.61 -9.05
N GLU A 14 5.27 10.40 -10.36
CA GLU A 14 6.07 9.37 -11.02
C GLU A 14 7.24 10.01 -11.75
N THR A 15 8.45 9.50 -11.52
CA THR A 15 9.67 10.02 -12.12
C THR A 15 10.47 8.92 -12.77
N MET A 16 10.90 9.16 -14.01
CA MET A 16 11.75 8.26 -14.78
C MET A 16 13.17 8.81 -14.79
N SER A 17 14.15 7.96 -14.49
CA SER A 17 15.55 8.26 -14.74
C SER A 17 16.20 7.16 -15.54
N TYR A 18 16.84 7.55 -16.64
CA TYR A 18 17.66 6.67 -17.45
C TYR A 18 19.15 7.00 -17.23
N ASP A 19 19.94 5.98 -16.92
CA ASP A 19 21.39 6.05 -16.82
C ASP A 19 22.03 5.48 -18.09
N HIS A 20 22.65 6.36 -18.88
CA HIS A 20 23.31 5.98 -20.13
C HIS A 20 24.61 5.19 -19.92
N ALA A 21 25.20 5.20 -18.71
CA ALA A 21 26.44 4.47 -18.43
C ALA A 21 26.19 2.99 -18.15
N THR A 22 25.09 2.67 -17.46
CA THR A 22 24.72 1.31 -17.07
C THR A 22 23.60 0.71 -17.92
N GLY A 23 22.90 1.54 -18.71
CA GLY A 23 21.73 1.13 -19.49
C GLY A 23 20.48 0.87 -18.65
N ILE A 24 20.51 1.19 -17.35
CA ILE A 24 19.42 0.92 -16.42
C ILE A 24 18.36 2.02 -16.52
N LEU A 25 17.11 1.58 -16.63
CA LEU A 25 15.92 2.43 -16.50
C LEU A 25 15.34 2.28 -15.10
N THR A 26 15.17 3.38 -14.39
CA THR A 26 14.52 3.42 -13.08
C THR A 26 13.27 4.28 -13.14
N ILE A 27 12.14 3.70 -12.72
CA ILE A 27 10.88 4.40 -12.53
C ILE A 27 10.63 4.47 -11.02
N GLN A 28 10.43 5.67 -10.50
CA GLN A 28 10.21 5.94 -9.08
C GLN A 28 8.89 6.65 -8.88
N THR A 29 8.00 6.02 -8.12
CA THR A 29 6.71 6.58 -7.70
C THR A 29 6.80 7.08 -6.26
N THR A 30 6.34 8.30 -6.01
CA THR A 30 6.33 8.93 -4.67
C THR A 30 4.92 9.42 -4.37
N GLN A 31 4.41 9.11 -3.17
CA GLN A 31 3.11 9.58 -2.70
C GLN A 31 3.25 10.19 -1.31
N ASN A 32 2.61 11.34 -1.07
CA ASN A 32 2.43 11.82 0.29
C ASN A 32 1.30 11.04 0.98
N VAL A 33 1.65 10.21 1.95
CA VAL A 33 0.72 9.33 2.67
C VAL A 33 0.17 9.94 3.96
N ALA A 34 0.63 11.14 4.36
CA ALA A 34 0.19 11.81 5.59
C ALA A 34 -1.34 11.93 5.73
N PRO A 35 -2.11 12.42 4.74
CA PRO A 35 -3.56 12.58 4.91
C PRO A 35 -4.29 11.24 5.07
N ILE A 36 -3.78 10.16 4.47
CA ILE A 36 -4.36 8.82 4.63
C ILE A 36 -4.15 8.33 6.06
N LEU A 37 -2.95 8.54 6.62
CA LEU A 37 -2.63 8.16 7.98
C LEU A 37 -3.45 8.95 9.01
N GLU A 38 -3.63 10.26 8.80
CA GLU A 38 -4.47 11.11 9.65
C GLU A 38 -5.92 10.62 9.65
N ASN A 39 -6.50 10.37 8.46
CA ASN A 39 -7.85 9.83 8.34
C ASN A 39 -8.01 8.45 9.00
N ASN A 40 -6.99 7.59 8.92
CA ASN A 40 -7.01 6.28 9.57
C ASN A 40 -7.01 6.40 11.09
N ILE A 41 -6.21 7.32 11.64
CA ILE A 41 -6.18 7.60 13.08
C ILE A 41 -7.54 8.13 13.54
N ASP A 42 -8.13 9.05 12.79
CA ASP A 42 -9.46 9.59 13.09
C ASP A 42 -10.53 8.49 13.05
N ALA A 43 -10.48 7.60 12.06
CA ALA A 43 -11.36 6.44 11.96
C ALA A 43 -11.19 5.48 13.15
N GLN A 44 -9.95 5.24 13.60
CA GLN A 44 -9.69 4.43 14.80
C GLN A 44 -10.30 5.06 16.07
N ASN A 45 -10.22 6.38 16.20
CA ASN A 45 -10.73 7.13 17.34
C ASN A 45 -12.27 7.19 17.39
N GLN A 46 -12.94 7.20 16.24
CA GLN A 46 -14.40 7.21 16.14
C GLN A 46 -15.04 5.88 16.59
N GLY A 47 -14.25 4.82 16.70
CA GLY A 47 -14.71 3.50 17.11
C GLY A 47 -15.34 2.72 15.96
N PHE A 48 -15.33 1.40 16.10
CA PHE A 48 -15.82 0.50 15.07
C PHE A 48 -17.34 0.26 15.22
N ASP A 49 -18.14 0.69 14.24
CA ASP A 49 -19.54 0.30 14.14
C ASP A 49 -19.69 -0.98 13.30
N ARG A 50 -19.99 -2.09 13.98
CA ARG A 50 -20.20 -3.39 13.35
C ARG A 50 -21.48 -3.47 12.50
N LYS A 51 -22.36 -2.46 12.59
CA LYS A 51 -23.59 -2.33 11.81
C LYS A 51 -23.49 -1.34 10.64
N GLY A 52 -22.35 -0.68 10.47
CA GLY A 52 -22.10 0.16 9.30
C GLY A 52 -22.02 -0.69 8.02
N ASP A 53 -22.60 -0.19 6.94
CA ASP A 53 -22.72 -0.90 5.65
C ASP A 53 -21.38 -1.26 4.98
N ILE A 54 -20.26 -0.69 5.45
CA ILE A 54 -18.93 -0.93 4.91
C ILE A 54 -18.00 -1.29 6.04
N TRP A 55 -17.27 -2.40 5.90
CA TRP A 55 -16.23 -2.82 6.83
C TRP A 55 -14.84 -2.45 6.29
N PRO A 56 -14.35 -1.21 6.48
CA PRO A 56 -13.00 -0.87 6.09
C PRO A 56 -12.03 -1.54 7.08
N ILE A 57 -11.30 -2.55 6.61
CA ILE A 57 -10.23 -3.24 7.36
C ILE A 57 -9.01 -2.33 7.50
N ALA A 58 -8.64 -1.67 6.41
CA ALA A 58 -7.51 -0.74 6.33
C ALA A 58 -7.71 0.22 5.16
N SER A 59 -7.01 1.36 5.22
CA SER A 59 -6.77 2.21 4.06
C SER A 59 -5.27 2.24 3.81
N VAL A 60 -4.84 1.46 2.82
CA VAL A 60 -3.43 1.30 2.45
C VAL A 60 -3.15 2.15 1.21
N PRO A 61 -2.18 3.08 1.25
CA PRO A 61 -1.76 3.81 0.06
C PRO A 61 -1.24 2.86 -1.01
N GLU A 62 -1.52 3.18 -2.27
CA GLU A 62 -1.20 2.32 -3.41
C GLU A 62 0.32 2.07 -3.55
N THR A 63 1.14 3.08 -3.27
CA THR A 63 2.61 2.92 -3.25
C THR A 63 3.08 1.92 -2.22
N VAL A 64 2.37 1.76 -1.10
CA VAL A 64 2.67 0.76 -0.07
C VAL A 64 2.26 -0.63 -0.55
N LEU A 65 1.09 -0.77 -1.19
CA LEU A 65 0.67 -2.04 -1.80
C LEU A 65 1.66 -2.53 -2.85
N TYR A 66 2.11 -1.64 -3.74
CA TYR A 66 3.12 -1.99 -4.74
C TYR A 66 4.47 -2.38 -4.13
N ALA A 67 4.89 -1.71 -3.05
CA ALA A 67 6.09 -2.12 -2.31
C ALA A 67 5.92 -3.53 -1.72
N TRP A 68 4.76 -3.83 -1.13
CA TRP A 68 4.45 -5.14 -0.59
C TRP A 68 4.37 -6.24 -1.66
N MET A 69 3.92 -5.94 -2.87
CA MET A 69 3.95 -6.88 -3.99
C MET A 69 5.39 -7.28 -4.33
N GLY A 70 6.31 -6.32 -4.41
CA GLY A 70 7.73 -6.60 -4.63
C GLY A 70 8.36 -7.40 -3.49
N GLU A 71 7.99 -7.13 -2.24
CA GLU A 71 8.42 -7.93 -1.09
C GLU A 71 7.87 -9.37 -1.14
N TYR A 72 6.61 -9.52 -1.54
CA TYR A 72 5.95 -10.82 -1.66
C TYR A 72 6.61 -11.65 -2.76
N GLU A 73 6.85 -11.07 -3.93
CA GLU A 73 7.57 -11.71 -5.02
C GLU A 73 8.98 -12.11 -4.60
N ALA A 74 9.73 -11.22 -3.92
CA ALA A 74 11.07 -11.53 -3.41
C ALA A 74 11.07 -12.69 -2.39
N LYS A 75 9.99 -12.85 -1.62
CA LYS A 75 9.87 -13.90 -0.60
C LYS A 75 9.41 -15.24 -1.17
N THR A 76 8.52 -15.22 -2.15
CA THR A 76 7.81 -16.42 -2.65
C THR A 76 8.24 -16.85 -4.05
N GLY A 77 8.88 -15.97 -4.81
CA GLY A 77 9.14 -16.13 -6.24
C GLY A 77 7.88 -16.00 -7.11
N ARG A 78 6.73 -15.62 -6.52
CA ARG A 78 5.45 -15.51 -7.21
C ARG A 78 5.13 -14.05 -7.50
N ASP A 79 4.96 -13.75 -8.78
CA ASP A 79 4.51 -12.45 -9.25
C ASP A 79 3.00 -12.28 -9.02
N ILE A 80 2.62 -11.18 -8.38
CA ILE A 80 1.23 -10.75 -8.22
C ILE A 80 1.01 -9.65 -9.25
N VAL A 81 0.09 -9.87 -10.18
CA VAL A 81 -0.17 -8.91 -11.27
C VAL A 81 -0.96 -7.69 -10.79
N SER A 82 -1.80 -7.86 -9.77
CA SER A 82 -2.65 -6.80 -9.22
C SER A 82 -2.90 -7.04 -7.72
N PRO A 83 -2.76 -5.99 -6.87
CA PRO A 83 -3.01 -6.11 -5.44
C PRO A 83 -4.51 -6.25 -5.10
N TYR A 84 -5.39 -6.06 -6.08
CA TYR A 84 -6.84 -6.10 -5.93
C TYR A 84 -7.47 -7.40 -6.41
N ASN A 85 -6.66 -8.36 -6.85
CA ASN A 85 -7.14 -9.69 -7.19
C ASN A 85 -7.47 -10.47 -5.92
N ASP A 86 -8.52 -11.28 -5.97
CA ASP A 86 -8.92 -12.16 -4.87
C ASP A 86 -8.01 -13.39 -4.85
N ASP A 87 -6.83 -13.21 -4.24
CA ASP A 87 -5.82 -14.26 -4.05
C ASP A 87 -5.59 -14.50 -2.56
N ASP A 88 -5.88 -15.71 -2.09
CA ASP A 88 -5.84 -16.06 -0.67
C ASP A 88 -4.44 -15.92 -0.04
N GLU A 89 -3.39 -16.26 -0.78
CA GLU A 89 -2.00 -16.20 -0.26
C GLU A 89 -1.53 -14.75 -0.14
N TRP A 90 -1.83 -13.93 -1.15
CA TRP A 90 -1.60 -12.49 -1.12
C TRP A 90 -2.41 -11.82 -0.01
N ASN A 91 -3.70 -12.14 0.12
CA ASN A 91 -4.58 -11.61 1.17
C ASN A 91 -4.03 -11.95 2.56
N ALA A 92 -3.59 -13.19 2.78
CA ALA A 92 -2.96 -13.61 4.02
C ALA A 92 -1.66 -12.84 4.31
N PHE A 93 -0.83 -12.60 3.29
CA PHE A 93 0.38 -11.78 3.41
C PHE A 93 0.06 -10.33 3.82
N VAL A 94 -0.93 -9.72 3.16
CA VAL A 94 -1.40 -8.36 3.46
C VAL A 94 -1.93 -8.26 4.89
N TYR A 95 -2.74 -9.23 5.34
CA TYR A 95 -3.25 -9.25 6.72
C TYR A 95 -2.12 -9.39 7.75
N ALA A 96 -1.13 -10.25 7.49
CA ALA A 96 0.04 -10.36 8.36
C ALA A 96 0.84 -9.05 8.42
N ARG A 97 0.99 -8.34 7.28
CA ARG A 97 1.60 -7.01 7.24
C ARG A 97 0.81 -5.99 8.04
N LEU A 98 -0.52 -5.99 7.98
CA LEU A 98 -1.35 -5.05 8.75
C LEU A 98 -1.28 -5.27 10.26
N ASP A 99 -0.94 -6.47 10.72
CA ASP A 99 -0.71 -6.77 12.14
C ASP A 99 0.72 -6.44 12.62
N ASP A 100 1.66 -6.18 11.71
CA ASP A 100 3.02 -5.71 12.01
C ASP A 100 2.99 -4.30 12.64
N SER A 101 3.84 -4.06 13.64
CA SER A 101 3.91 -2.77 14.34
C SER A 101 4.19 -1.59 13.40
N ASP A 102 4.97 -1.82 12.35
CA ASP A 102 5.39 -0.78 11.42
C ASP A 102 4.24 -0.27 10.54
N TYR A 103 3.25 -1.13 10.31
CA TYR A 103 2.14 -0.92 9.36
C TYR A 103 0.77 -0.82 10.03
N ARG A 104 0.69 -1.05 11.35
CA ARG A 104 -0.56 -1.00 12.12
C ARG A 104 -1.34 0.31 11.96
N LYS A 105 -0.64 1.43 11.72
CA LYS A 105 -1.21 2.76 11.43
C LYS A 105 -2.03 2.85 10.13
N LEU A 106 -1.90 1.86 9.24
CA LEU A 106 -2.68 1.77 8.00
C LEU A 106 -4.08 1.20 8.23
N ARG A 107 -4.34 0.64 9.41
CA ARG A 107 -5.63 0.08 9.75
C ARG A 107 -6.62 1.17 10.09
N THR A 108 -7.86 0.99 9.68
CA THR A 108 -8.98 1.89 10.00
C THR A 108 -9.72 1.43 11.26
N GLY A 109 -9.40 0.25 11.80
CA GLY A 109 -9.95 -0.24 13.06
C GLY A 109 -9.01 -1.17 13.84
N LEU A 110 -9.21 -1.20 15.17
CA LEU A 110 -8.39 -1.95 16.14
C LEU A 110 -8.86 -3.39 16.41
N PHE A 111 -9.60 -4.02 15.51
CA PHE A 111 -10.11 -5.39 15.64
C PHE A 111 -9.15 -6.44 15.09
N ARG A 112 -8.94 -7.60 15.72
CA ARG A 112 -8.06 -8.63 15.13
C ARG A 112 -8.53 -9.05 13.73
N ILE A 113 -7.60 -9.04 12.77
CA ILE A 113 -7.83 -9.45 11.39
C ILE A 113 -7.35 -10.90 11.29
N GLY A 114 -8.24 -11.84 11.00
CA GLY A 114 -7.89 -13.26 10.89
C GLY A 114 -7.88 -14.03 12.22
N ARG A 115 -8.78 -15.00 12.32
CA ARG A 115 -8.61 -16.22 13.11
C ARG A 115 -9.28 -17.37 12.37
#